data_AF-A0AA37HXV2-F1
#
_entry.id   AF-A0AA37HXV2-F1
#
_cell.length_a   1.000
_cell.length_b   1.000
_cell.length_c   1.000
_cell.angle_alpha   90.00
_cell.angle_beta   90.00
_cell.angle_gamma   90.00
#
_symmetry.space_group_name_H-M   'P 1'
#
loop_
_entity.id
_entity.type
_entity.pdbx_description
1 polymer ?
#
loop_
_entity_poly.entity_id
_entity_poly.type
_entity_poly.pdbx_seq_one_letter_code
_entity_poly.pdbx_strand_id
1 'polypeptide(L)'
;MRNFNLESYLDKIYSTFPETNHQPMIGLTADYSDIDTTIRSVYYRQVVAAGGTPILIPPITDKNTIINTLEHLDGLILTGGGDHNPLWYGEEPSPQLHHINQERDLAELLITRLAYNRQIPILGICRGIQTIAIALGGKVVQDINNTIKHDQNANRSEATHSVAIEKNSTLYNIYHSDILYVNSFHHQAVEKTGSKLKVAAKSSDHIIEAVESNEFKPILGVQWHPEWLGEDGLPIFKWLIEQANHFIKAKDLHNRILTLDSHCDTPMFFPQGVQFGHRDPRILYDLHKMTEGRTDAVTMVAYLPQPKLGETFSSKIDLAGIAKHNPALVTRYPGLQLPNPSLSPTEYADLIFDKIEEIANMKSDYISIARTPQDLYADKRNNRKSIMLGIENGLALNHDLANVKHFAQRGIVYITLCHNGDNDICDSARGCNTHNGVSQFGAQVIQEMNRQGIMIDLSHAGEKSFYDALEISRTPIVCSHSNCRMLCDVPRNLTDEQLRALASKGGVAQITLYHGFLKKEGEASILDAIQHLEHAISIMGIDHVGLGTDFDGDGGVKGIADASELINFTLQLLQRRYSERDIEKIWGGNWLRIMTKVQSLKQ
;
A
#
# COMPACT_ATOMS: atom_id res chain seq x y z
N MET A 1 -25.28 -1.50 -49.35
CA MET A 1 -25.07 -0.03 -49.29
C MET A 1 -25.01 0.37 -47.83
N ARG A 2 -24.11 1.28 -47.44
CA ARG A 2 -24.13 1.84 -46.08
C ARG A 2 -25.40 2.70 -45.96
N ASN A 3 -26.25 2.42 -44.97
CA ASN A 3 -27.46 3.19 -44.72
C ASN A 3 -27.04 4.48 -43.99
N PHE A 4 -27.04 5.63 -44.65
CA PHE A 4 -26.68 6.92 -44.04
C PHE A 4 -27.85 7.50 -43.23
N ASN A 5 -28.48 6.68 -42.38
CA ASN A 5 -29.61 7.06 -41.54
C ASN A 5 -29.19 6.95 -40.06
N LEU A 6 -28.97 8.10 -39.42
CA LEU A 6 -28.59 8.18 -38.01
C LEU A 6 -29.58 7.47 -37.09
N GLU A 7 -30.89 7.63 -37.32
CA GLU A 7 -31.94 7.01 -36.52
C GLU A 7 -31.82 5.48 -36.51
N SER A 8 -31.46 4.86 -37.63
CA SER A 8 -31.24 3.41 -37.68
C SER A 8 -30.07 2.92 -36.81
N TYR A 9 -29.06 3.76 -36.58
CA TYR A 9 -27.96 3.45 -35.66
C TYR A 9 -28.36 3.72 -34.22
N LEU A 10 -29.10 4.81 -33.97
CA LEU A 10 -29.57 5.20 -32.65
C LEU A 10 -30.62 4.21 -32.12
N ASP A 11 -31.60 3.81 -32.92
CA ASP A 11 -32.62 2.82 -32.55
C ASP A 11 -32.00 1.52 -32.06
N LYS A 12 -30.91 1.08 -32.70
CA LYS A 12 -30.17 -0.11 -32.26
C LYS A 12 -29.59 0.08 -30.86
N ILE A 13 -29.06 1.25 -30.55
CA ILE A 13 -28.51 1.58 -29.23
C ILE A 13 -29.65 1.76 -28.20
N TYR A 14 -30.68 2.53 -28.55
CA TYR A 14 -31.81 2.82 -27.66
C TYR A 14 -32.65 1.58 -27.35
N SER A 15 -32.66 0.57 -28.22
CA SER A 15 -33.33 -0.70 -27.96
C SER A 15 -32.68 -1.52 -26.85
N THR A 16 -31.43 -1.24 -26.49
CA THR A 16 -30.68 -1.98 -25.46
C THR A 16 -30.15 -1.10 -24.33
N PHE A 17 -29.97 0.21 -24.53
CA PHE A 17 -29.53 1.12 -23.46
C PHE A 17 -30.56 1.16 -22.32
N PRO A 18 -30.18 1.14 -21.02
CA PRO A 18 -28.83 1.28 -20.44
C PRO A 18 -28.04 -0.02 -20.27
N GLU A 19 -28.44 -1.12 -20.92
CA GLU A 19 -27.67 -2.38 -20.88
C GLU A 19 -26.35 -2.19 -21.63
N THR A 20 -25.26 -2.02 -20.87
CA THR A 20 -23.90 -1.92 -21.38
C THR A 20 -22.96 -2.69 -20.46
N ASN A 21 -21.99 -3.38 -21.06
CA ASN A 21 -20.89 -3.98 -20.30
C ASN A 21 -19.96 -2.85 -19.85
N HIS A 22 -19.80 -2.70 -18.54
CA HIS A 22 -18.84 -1.76 -18.00
C HIS A 22 -17.42 -2.17 -18.41
N GLN A 23 -16.66 -1.23 -18.97
CA GLN A 23 -15.30 -1.45 -19.47
C GLN A 23 -14.32 -0.50 -18.74
N PRO A 24 -13.09 -0.95 -18.46
CA PRO A 24 -12.10 -0.09 -17.83
C PRO A 24 -11.68 1.05 -18.75
N MET A 25 -11.48 2.23 -18.17
CA MET A 25 -10.97 3.42 -18.86
C MET A 25 -9.44 3.35 -18.96
N ILE A 26 -8.93 3.28 -20.18
CA ILE A 26 -7.50 3.16 -20.47
C ILE A 26 -6.98 4.46 -21.05
N GLY A 27 -6.12 5.12 -20.29
CA GLY A 27 -5.41 6.31 -20.73
C GLY A 27 -4.37 5.99 -21.79
N LEU A 28 -4.32 6.78 -22.86
CA LEU A 28 -3.31 6.71 -23.91
C LEU A 28 -2.56 8.04 -23.92
N THR A 29 -1.27 8.07 -23.59
CA THR A 29 -0.51 9.30 -23.73
C THR A 29 -0.38 9.65 -25.21
N ALA A 30 -0.78 10.87 -25.56
CA ALA A 30 -0.78 11.34 -26.93
C ALA A 30 0.58 11.90 -27.34
N ASP A 31 0.89 11.77 -28.62
CA ASP A 31 2.06 12.41 -29.21
C ASP A 31 1.78 13.90 -29.44
N TYR A 32 2.85 14.69 -29.58
CA TYR A 32 2.75 16.10 -29.94
C TYR A 32 3.58 16.36 -31.19
N SER A 33 2.92 16.79 -32.26
CA SER A 33 3.56 17.13 -33.53
C SER A 33 3.09 18.50 -33.97
N ASP A 34 4.05 19.38 -34.28
CA ASP A 34 3.80 20.74 -34.72
C ASP A 34 3.00 21.55 -33.69
N ILE A 35 1.67 21.61 -33.86
CA ILE A 35 0.72 22.30 -32.97
C ILE A 35 -0.39 21.36 -32.46
N ASP A 36 -0.35 20.09 -32.87
CA ASP A 36 -1.43 19.13 -32.66
C ASP A 36 -1.05 18.03 -31.67
N THR A 37 -2.02 17.68 -30.83
CA THR A 37 -1.98 16.43 -30.06
C THR A 37 -2.51 15.30 -30.93
N THR A 38 -1.69 14.27 -31.19
CA THR A 38 -2.01 13.20 -32.15
C THR A 38 -1.81 11.81 -31.55
N ILE A 39 -2.46 10.80 -32.14
CA ILE A 39 -2.28 9.40 -31.74
C ILE A 39 -2.39 8.48 -32.96
N ARG A 40 -1.56 7.44 -33.03
CA ARG A 40 -1.69 6.40 -34.05
C ARG A 40 -2.92 5.54 -33.77
N SER A 41 -3.74 5.32 -34.81
CA SER A 41 -5.03 4.65 -34.63
C SER A 41 -4.96 3.20 -34.13
N VAL A 42 -3.82 2.54 -34.33
CA VAL A 42 -3.57 1.17 -33.90
C VAL A 42 -3.64 1.01 -32.38
N TYR A 43 -3.23 2.02 -31.58
CA TYR A 43 -3.31 1.94 -30.12
C TYR A 43 -4.74 1.83 -29.62
N TYR A 44 -5.60 2.80 -29.97
CA TYR A 44 -6.98 2.79 -29.46
C TYR A 44 -7.80 1.64 -30.05
N ARG A 45 -7.47 1.15 -31.25
CA ARG A 45 -8.11 -0.03 -31.85
C ARG A 45 -7.79 -1.30 -31.06
N GLN A 46 -6.55 -1.49 -30.63
CA GLN A 46 -6.17 -2.62 -29.80
C GLN A 46 -6.81 -2.57 -28.42
N VAL A 47 -6.94 -1.38 -27.81
CA VAL A 47 -7.68 -1.21 -26.55
C VAL A 47 -9.14 -1.63 -26.71
N VAL A 48 -9.82 -1.16 -27.76
CA VAL A 48 -11.22 -1.54 -28.04
C VAL A 48 -11.34 -3.04 -28.31
N ALA A 49 -10.42 -3.63 -29.09
CA ALA A 49 -10.39 -5.06 -29.37
C ALA A 49 -10.14 -5.91 -28.10
N ALA A 50 -9.36 -5.39 -27.16
CA ALA A 50 -9.12 -6.02 -25.86
C ALA A 50 -10.27 -5.82 -24.85
N GLY A 51 -11.26 -4.97 -25.16
CA GLY A 51 -12.43 -4.74 -24.32
C GLY A 51 -12.31 -3.56 -23.34
N GLY A 52 -11.40 -2.61 -23.59
CA GLY A 52 -11.27 -1.37 -22.83
C GLY A 52 -11.88 -0.16 -23.54
N THR A 53 -12.09 0.92 -22.79
CA THR A 53 -12.50 2.24 -23.31
C THR A 53 -11.27 3.17 -23.39
N PRO A 54 -10.79 3.54 -24.60
CA PRO A 54 -9.61 4.38 -24.73
C PRO A 54 -9.92 5.87 -24.46
N ILE A 55 -9.05 6.52 -23.69
CA ILE A 55 -9.09 7.96 -23.40
C ILE A 55 -7.75 8.58 -23.78
N LEU A 56 -7.74 9.63 -24.60
CA LEU A 56 -6.50 10.31 -24.99
C LEU A 56 -6.07 11.30 -23.91
N ILE A 57 -4.80 11.25 -23.53
CA ILE A 57 -4.20 12.14 -22.53
C ILE A 57 -3.25 13.10 -23.24
N PRO A 58 -3.55 14.41 -23.29
CA PRO A 58 -2.64 15.39 -23.85
C PRO A 58 -1.40 15.57 -22.95
N PRO A 59 -0.25 15.98 -23.52
CA PRO A 59 0.98 16.22 -22.76
C PRO A 59 0.88 17.51 -21.94
N ILE A 60 0.19 17.44 -20.79
CA ILE A 60 -0.05 18.57 -19.90
C ILE A 60 0.64 18.34 -18.56
N THR A 61 1.31 19.38 -18.04
CA THR A 61 2.02 19.36 -16.75
C THR A 61 1.23 19.99 -15.61
N ASP A 62 0.02 20.50 -15.88
CA ASP A 62 -0.87 21.04 -14.86
C ASP A 62 -1.25 19.96 -13.83
N LYS A 63 -0.92 20.24 -12.56
CA LYS A 63 -1.12 19.34 -11.43
C LYS A 63 -2.57 18.86 -11.32
N ASN A 64 -3.53 19.78 -11.41
CA ASN A 64 -4.95 19.42 -11.21
C ASN A 64 -5.43 18.54 -12.36
N THR A 65 -5.04 18.83 -13.58
CA THR A 65 -5.37 18.03 -14.77
C THR A 65 -4.82 16.61 -14.66
N ILE A 66 -3.54 16.45 -14.28
CA ILE A 66 -2.93 15.12 -14.11
C ILE A 66 -3.64 14.33 -13.02
N ILE A 67 -3.84 14.92 -11.84
CA ILE A 67 -4.49 14.24 -10.71
C ILE A 67 -5.91 13.83 -11.09
N ASN A 68 -6.73 14.76 -11.61
CA ASN A 68 -8.10 14.44 -12.01
C ASN A 68 -8.15 13.38 -13.12
N THR A 69 -7.20 13.38 -14.05
CA THR A 69 -7.10 12.33 -15.06
C THR A 69 -6.87 10.98 -14.39
N LEU A 70 -5.82 10.86 -13.56
CA LEU A 70 -5.45 9.59 -12.92
C LEU A 70 -6.53 9.03 -11.98
N GLU A 71 -7.31 9.88 -11.30
CA GLU A 71 -8.42 9.42 -10.45
C GLU A 71 -9.51 8.67 -11.23
N HIS A 72 -9.66 8.96 -12.53
CA HIS A 72 -10.66 8.34 -13.40
C HIS A 72 -10.10 7.23 -14.30
N LEU A 73 -8.80 6.94 -14.26
CA LEU A 73 -8.22 5.88 -15.06
C LEU A 73 -8.18 4.54 -14.33
N ASP A 74 -8.25 3.47 -15.11
CA ASP A 74 -8.14 2.08 -14.66
C ASP A 74 -6.88 1.40 -15.20
N GLY A 75 -6.28 1.98 -16.24
CA GLY A 75 -5.00 1.57 -16.80
C GLY A 75 -4.41 2.69 -17.64
N LEU A 76 -3.11 2.59 -17.91
CA LEU A 76 -2.35 3.58 -18.67
C LEU A 76 -1.49 2.88 -19.72
N ILE A 77 -1.51 3.40 -20.94
CA ILE A 77 -0.58 3.04 -22.01
C ILE A 77 0.29 4.26 -22.31
N LEU A 78 1.60 4.08 -22.14
CA LEU A 78 2.61 5.04 -22.57
C LEU A 78 3.02 4.67 -24.00
N THR A 79 2.73 5.56 -24.93
CA THR A 79 2.82 5.25 -26.37
C THR A 79 4.22 5.52 -26.92
N GLY A 80 4.54 4.92 -28.08
CA GLY A 80 5.80 5.18 -28.77
C GLY A 80 5.96 6.66 -29.19
N GLY A 81 7.19 7.05 -29.54
CA GLY A 81 7.49 8.43 -29.92
C GLY A 81 8.98 8.66 -30.17
N GLY A 82 9.35 9.93 -30.29
CA GLY A 82 10.75 10.36 -30.41
C GLY A 82 11.53 10.25 -29.09
N ASP A 83 12.79 10.66 -29.14
CA ASP A 83 13.74 10.42 -28.05
C ASP A 83 13.39 11.20 -26.79
N HIS A 84 13.84 10.67 -25.64
CA HIS A 84 13.86 11.43 -24.40
C HIS A 84 15.07 12.35 -24.34
N ASN A 85 14.89 13.54 -23.75
CA ASN A 85 16.02 14.39 -23.42
C ASN A 85 16.90 13.74 -22.32
N PRO A 86 18.20 13.47 -22.58
CA PRO A 86 19.09 12.76 -21.65
C PRO A 86 19.34 13.48 -20.32
N LEU A 87 19.05 14.78 -20.25
CA LEU A 87 19.14 15.55 -19.01
C LEU A 87 18.19 15.02 -17.93
N TRP A 88 17.07 14.38 -18.29
CA TRP A 88 16.14 13.79 -17.33
C TRP A 88 16.71 12.61 -16.55
N TYR A 89 17.78 11.99 -17.05
CA TYR A 89 18.51 10.92 -16.37
C TYR A 89 20.00 11.25 -16.19
N GLY A 90 20.33 12.54 -16.20
CA GLY A 90 21.63 13.07 -15.77
C GLY A 90 22.79 12.88 -16.76
N GLU A 91 22.50 12.81 -18.06
CA GLU A 91 23.54 12.68 -19.10
C GLU A 91 23.54 13.83 -20.10
N GLU A 92 24.72 14.08 -20.68
CA GLU A 92 24.88 14.98 -21.83
C GLU A 92 24.41 14.29 -23.12
N PRO A 93 23.91 15.06 -24.11
CA PRO A 93 23.43 14.50 -25.36
C PRO A 93 24.55 13.90 -26.21
N SER A 94 24.33 12.66 -26.66
CA SER A 94 25.16 11.99 -27.65
C SER A 94 24.98 12.63 -29.03
N PRO A 95 26.02 12.67 -29.88
CA PRO A 95 25.88 13.04 -31.29
C PRO A 95 24.91 12.16 -32.09
N GLN A 96 24.55 10.98 -31.58
CA GLN A 96 23.62 10.03 -32.19
C GLN A 96 22.18 10.19 -31.68
N LEU A 97 21.91 11.14 -30.78
CA LEU A 97 20.57 11.43 -30.30
C LEU A 97 19.69 11.91 -31.46
N HIS A 98 18.48 11.36 -31.59
CA HIS A 98 17.52 11.77 -32.59
C HIS A 98 16.61 12.89 -32.03
N HIS A 99 15.47 13.11 -32.70
CA HIS A 99 14.55 14.19 -32.34
C HIS A 99 13.89 13.96 -30.99
N ILE A 100 14.16 14.85 -30.03
CA ILE A 100 13.52 14.86 -28.70
C ILE A 100 12.11 15.46 -28.74
N ASN A 101 11.18 14.93 -27.95
CA ASN A 101 9.84 15.54 -27.77
C ASN A 101 9.69 16.16 -26.37
N GLN A 102 10.17 17.41 -26.22
CA GLN A 102 10.19 18.11 -24.94
C GLN A 102 8.80 18.30 -24.31
N GLU A 103 7.76 18.48 -25.14
CA GLU A 103 6.39 18.70 -24.66
C GLU A 103 5.87 17.46 -23.92
N ARG A 104 6.26 16.27 -24.39
CA ARG A 104 5.86 15.00 -23.79
C ARG A 104 6.68 14.62 -22.56
N ASP A 105 7.98 14.93 -22.55
CA ASP A 105 8.91 14.38 -21.56
C ASP A 105 8.43 14.60 -20.12
N LEU A 106 8.26 15.84 -19.68
CA LEU A 106 7.88 16.12 -18.29
C LEU A 106 6.47 15.60 -17.97
N ALA A 107 5.52 15.78 -18.88
CA ALA A 107 4.13 15.32 -18.68
C ALA A 107 4.07 13.80 -18.48
N GLU A 108 4.77 13.04 -19.31
CA GLU A 108 4.77 11.58 -19.21
C GLU A 108 5.58 11.05 -18.04
N LEU A 109 6.70 11.68 -17.67
CA LEU A 109 7.44 11.31 -16.46
C LEU A 109 6.60 11.53 -15.19
N LEU A 110 5.88 12.67 -15.11
CA LEU A 110 5.00 12.97 -13.99
C LEU A 110 3.82 11.99 -13.91
N ILE A 111 3.09 11.79 -15.01
CA ILE A 111 1.92 10.91 -15.00
C ILE A 111 2.32 9.46 -14.72
N THR A 112 3.46 8.99 -15.22
CA THR A 112 3.98 7.64 -14.96
C THR A 112 4.29 7.45 -13.49
N ARG A 113 5.01 8.38 -12.86
CA ARG A 113 5.36 8.28 -11.43
C ARG A 113 4.12 8.36 -10.55
N LEU A 114 3.17 9.24 -10.87
CA LEU A 114 1.94 9.41 -10.11
C LEU A 114 0.96 8.24 -10.29
N ALA A 115 0.91 7.62 -11.46
CA ALA A 115 0.17 6.40 -11.73
C ALA A 115 0.76 5.19 -10.99
N TYR A 116 2.10 5.08 -11.00
CA TYR A 116 2.84 4.05 -10.26
C TYR A 116 2.56 4.11 -8.75
N ASN A 117 2.51 5.31 -8.15
CA ASN A 117 2.20 5.46 -6.72
C ASN A 117 0.74 5.05 -6.40
N ARG A 118 -0.18 5.22 -7.36
CA ARG A 118 -1.61 4.85 -7.24
C ARG A 118 -1.90 3.39 -7.61
N GLN A 119 -0.87 2.57 -7.88
CA GLN A 119 -1.01 1.18 -8.32
C GLN A 119 -1.78 0.99 -9.64
N ILE A 120 -1.88 2.04 -10.47
CA ILE A 120 -2.58 1.94 -11.76
C ILE A 120 -1.77 0.99 -12.67
N PRO A 121 -2.42 0.01 -13.34
CA PRO A 121 -1.79 -0.81 -14.36
C PRO A 121 -1.19 0.00 -15.50
N ILE A 122 0.06 -0.30 -15.88
CA ILE A 122 0.80 0.45 -16.91
C ILE A 122 1.37 -0.50 -17.97
N LEU A 123 1.16 -0.16 -19.25
CA LEU A 123 1.85 -0.75 -20.39
C LEU A 123 2.68 0.33 -21.11
N GLY A 124 4.00 0.15 -21.19
CA GLY A 124 4.89 1.03 -21.95
C GLY A 124 5.32 0.39 -23.26
N ILE A 125 5.19 1.10 -24.38
CA ILE A 125 5.53 0.60 -25.72
C ILE A 125 6.60 1.49 -26.35
N CYS A 126 7.72 0.92 -26.80
CA CYS A 126 8.86 1.59 -27.42
C CYS A 126 9.38 2.76 -26.54
N ARG A 127 9.09 4.01 -26.87
CA ARG A 127 9.38 5.14 -25.98
C ARG A 127 8.74 4.97 -24.59
N GLY A 128 7.57 4.36 -24.49
CA GLY A 128 6.87 4.16 -23.22
C GLY A 128 7.63 3.29 -22.21
N ILE A 129 8.34 2.24 -22.63
CA ILE A 129 9.18 1.45 -21.70
C ILE A 129 10.36 2.29 -21.18
N GLN A 130 10.91 3.16 -22.02
CA GLN A 130 11.98 4.08 -21.64
C GLN A 130 11.46 5.13 -20.64
N THR A 131 10.25 5.65 -20.86
CA THR A 131 9.57 6.53 -19.89
C THR A 131 9.39 5.85 -18.54
N ILE A 132 8.94 4.59 -18.51
CA ILE A 132 8.82 3.81 -17.26
C ILE A 132 10.18 3.70 -16.58
N ALA A 133 11.23 3.36 -17.33
CA ALA A 133 12.57 3.23 -16.76
C ALA A 133 13.05 4.55 -16.16
N ILE A 134 13.02 5.67 -16.91
CA ILE A 134 13.46 6.99 -16.42
C ILE A 134 12.61 7.42 -15.22
N ALA A 135 11.28 7.36 -15.36
CA ALA A 135 10.36 7.78 -14.32
C ALA A 135 10.54 7.01 -13.03
N LEU A 136 11.02 5.75 -13.07
CA LEU A 136 11.22 4.88 -11.90
C LEU A 136 12.68 4.74 -11.44
N GLY A 137 13.59 5.59 -11.95
CA GLY A 137 14.99 5.66 -11.51
C GLY A 137 15.95 4.69 -12.21
N GLY A 138 15.53 4.15 -13.35
CA GLY A 138 16.38 3.46 -14.32
C GLY A 138 17.10 4.42 -15.25
N LYS A 139 17.71 3.88 -16.30
CA LYS A 139 18.51 4.61 -17.28
C LYS A 139 18.28 4.06 -18.69
N VAL A 140 18.34 4.96 -19.67
CA VAL A 140 18.16 4.68 -21.10
C VAL A 140 19.49 4.94 -21.80
N VAL A 141 19.90 4.03 -22.68
CA VAL A 141 21.03 4.25 -23.59
C VAL A 141 20.52 5.07 -24.79
N GLN A 142 21.26 6.12 -25.13
CA GLN A 142 20.87 7.10 -26.17
C GLN A 142 20.99 6.54 -27.60
N ASP A 143 21.91 5.60 -27.82
CA ASP A 143 22.07 4.87 -29.09
C ASP A 143 22.67 3.49 -28.78
N ILE A 144 21.94 2.42 -29.09
CA ILE A 144 22.39 1.05 -28.81
C ILE A 144 23.53 0.65 -29.74
N ASN A 145 24.52 -0.04 -29.19
CA ASN A 145 25.51 -0.76 -29.99
C ASN A 145 24.99 -2.18 -30.28
N ASN A 146 24.39 -2.36 -31.45
CA ASN A 146 23.64 -3.55 -31.81
C ASN A 146 24.32 -4.37 -32.92
N THR A 147 24.09 -5.68 -32.86
CA THR A 147 24.44 -6.62 -33.96
C THR A 147 23.21 -7.11 -34.71
N ILE A 148 22.02 -6.90 -34.14
CA ILE A 148 20.72 -7.09 -34.79
C ILE A 148 20.18 -5.73 -35.18
N LYS A 149 19.50 -5.61 -36.33
CA LYS A 149 18.81 -4.38 -36.70
C LYS A 149 17.58 -4.17 -35.80
N HIS A 150 17.60 -3.18 -34.91
CA HIS A 150 16.46 -2.85 -34.04
C HIS A 150 15.63 -1.68 -34.56
N ASP A 151 16.19 -0.89 -35.48
CA ASP A 151 15.45 0.12 -36.24
C ASP A 151 15.25 -0.38 -37.68
N GLN A 152 14.05 -0.92 -37.93
CA GLN A 152 13.75 -1.68 -39.14
C GLN A 152 13.21 -0.80 -40.28
N ASN A 153 13.42 -1.26 -41.52
CA ASN A 153 12.74 -0.69 -42.70
C ASN A 153 11.61 -1.59 -43.21
N ALA A 154 11.37 -2.73 -42.55
CA ALA A 154 10.25 -3.60 -42.85
C ALA A 154 8.91 -2.92 -42.53
N ASN A 155 7.80 -3.51 -43.00
CA ASN A 155 6.48 -3.05 -42.60
C ASN A 155 6.35 -3.16 -41.07
N ARG A 156 5.72 -2.17 -40.42
CA ARG A 156 5.48 -2.19 -38.97
C ARG A 156 4.66 -3.41 -38.52
N SER A 157 3.90 -4.06 -39.40
CA SER A 157 3.18 -5.29 -39.06
C SER A 157 4.04 -6.57 -39.15
N GLU A 158 5.29 -6.48 -39.62
CA GLU A 158 6.16 -7.63 -39.87
C GLU A 158 7.14 -7.83 -38.71
N ALA A 159 7.21 -9.04 -38.16
CA ALA A 159 8.22 -9.40 -37.18
C ALA A 159 9.57 -9.68 -37.89
N THR A 160 10.67 -9.17 -37.34
CA THR A 160 11.97 -9.16 -38.03
C THR A 160 13.13 -9.73 -37.22
N HIS A 161 12.96 -9.90 -35.91
CA HIS A 161 13.94 -10.58 -35.06
C HIS A 161 13.27 -11.25 -33.86
N SER A 162 14.02 -12.09 -33.15
CA SER A 162 13.53 -12.79 -31.97
C SER A 162 13.99 -12.14 -30.66
N VAL A 163 13.19 -12.30 -29.61
CA VAL A 163 13.52 -11.98 -28.22
C VAL A 163 13.32 -13.21 -27.35
N ALA A 164 14.25 -13.45 -26.43
CA ALA A 164 14.18 -14.51 -25.43
C ALA A 164 13.48 -13.98 -24.17
N ILE A 165 12.51 -14.73 -23.66
CA ILE A 165 11.68 -14.36 -22.50
C ILE A 165 12.14 -15.12 -21.26
N GLU A 166 12.16 -14.42 -20.13
CA GLU A 166 12.39 -15.01 -18.82
C GLU A 166 11.16 -15.83 -18.37
N LYS A 167 11.34 -17.10 -18.01
CA LYS A 167 10.24 -18.04 -17.67
C LYS A 167 9.35 -17.59 -16.51
N ASN A 168 9.91 -16.81 -15.58
CA ASN A 168 9.20 -16.31 -14.40
C ASN A 168 8.67 -14.87 -14.61
N SER A 169 8.39 -14.50 -15.86
CA SER A 169 7.90 -13.17 -16.22
C SER A 169 6.42 -13.16 -16.58
N THR A 170 5.82 -11.98 -16.50
CA THR A 170 4.47 -11.70 -16.99
C THR A 170 4.36 -12.00 -18.48
N LEU A 171 5.37 -11.69 -19.29
CA LEU A 171 5.37 -12.00 -20.72
C LEU A 171 5.27 -13.49 -21.00
N TYR A 172 5.99 -14.32 -20.24
CA TYR A 172 5.87 -15.77 -20.35
C TYR A 172 4.45 -16.24 -20.02
N ASN A 173 3.82 -15.64 -19.01
CA ASN A 173 2.44 -15.95 -18.65
C ASN A 173 1.40 -15.50 -19.70
N ILE A 174 1.71 -14.46 -20.47
CA ILE A 174 0.84 -13.97 -21.55
C ILE A 174 0.94 -14.86 -22.79
N TYR A 175 2.17 -15.21 -23.20
CA TYR A 175 2.42 -15.84 -24.50
C TYR A 175 2.73 -17.33 -24.43
N HIS A 176 3.05 -17.86 -23.25
CA HIS A 176 3.45 -19.26 -23.03
C HIS A 176 4.59 -19.74 -23.95
N SER A 177 5.55 -18.84 -24.23
CA SER A 177 6.68 -19.11 -25.11
C SER A 177 7.97 -18.54 -24.52
N ASP A 178 9.08 -19.27 -24.70
CA ASP A 178 10.43 -18.83 -24.33
C ASP A 178 11.01 -17.84 -25.37
N ILE A 179 10.44 -17.79 -26.58
CA ILE A 179 10.89 -16.93 -27.68
C ILE A 179 9.69 -16.27 -28.36
N LEU A 180 9.78 -14.97 -28.65
CA LEU A 180 8.85 -14.25 -29.51
C LEU A 180 9.57 -13.63 -30.70
N TYR A 181 8.88 -13.50 -31.82
CA TYR A 181 9.33 -12.72 -32.97
C TYR A 181 8.64 -11.36 -32.96
N VAL A 182 9.40 -10.27 -33.06
CA VAL A 182 8.93 -8.91 -32.80
C VAL A 182 9.36 -7.91 -33.87
N ASN A 183 8.69 -6.75 -33.88
CA ASN A 183 8.79 -5.66 -34.85
C ASN A 183 9.39 -4.38 -34.20
N SER A 184 10.68 -4.38 -33.94
CA SER A 184 11.35 -3.24 -33.29
C SER A 184 11.64 -2.08 -34.26
N PHE A 185 11.49 -0.85 -33.75
CA PHE A 185 11.78 0.42 -34.43
C PHE A 185 12.38 1.40 -33.44
N HIS A 186 13.53 1.05 -32.85
CA HIS A 186 14.19 1.87 -31.84
C HIS A 186 15.71 1.83 -31.98
N HIS A 187 16.33 2.88 -31.48
CA HIS A 187 17.78 2.98 -31.29
C HIS A 187 18.11 3.38 -29.84
N GLN A 188 17.20 4.07 -29.14
CA GLN A 188 17.20 4.13 -27.67
C GLN A 188 16.66 2.82 -27.06
N ALA A 189 17.22 2.42 -25.92
CA ALA A 189 16.75 1.26 -25.16
C ALA A 189 17.00 1.42 -23.66
N VAL A 190 16.31 0.62 -22.84
CA VAL A 190 16.61 0.56 -21.41
C VAL A 190 18.01 -0.04 -21.20
N GLU A 191 18.89 0.70 -20.51
CA GLU A 191 20.22 0.23 -20.12
C GLU A 191 20.19 -0.35 -18.70
N LYS A 192 19.53 0.34 -17.77
CA LYS A 192 19.41 -0.06 -16.36
C LYS A 192 17.97 0.07 -15.92
N THR A 193 17.44 -0.98 -15.28
CA THR A 193 16.05 -1.03 -14.82
C THR A 193 15.80 -0.28 -13.50
N GLY A 194 16.86 0.04 -12.75
CA GLY A 194 16.73 0.50 -11.36
C GLY A 194 16.29 -0.65 -10.43
N SER A 195 15.88 -0.33 -9.20
CA SER A 195 15.44 -1.33 -8.21
C SER A 195 13.98 -1.77 -8.36
N LYS A 196 13.15 -0.93 -8.99
CA LYS A 196 11.69 -1.09 -9.10
C LYS A 196 11.23 -1.98 -10.25
N LEU A 197 12.13 -2.25 -11.20
CA LEU A 197 11.87 -3.03 -12.39
C LEU A 197 12.90 -4.15 -12.53
N LYS A 198 12.49 -5.25 -13.15
CA LYS A 198 13.37 -6.34 -13.57
C LYS A 198 13.23 -6.59 -15.06
N VAL A 199 14.26 -7.18 -15.66
CA VAL A 199 14.24 -7.55 -17.09
C VAL A 199 13.32 -8.75 -17.28
N ALA A 200 12.47 -8.70 -18.32
CA ALA A 200 11.55 -9.76 -18.69
C ALA A 200 11.90 -10.42 -20.04
N ALA A 201 12.56 -9.70 -20.94
CA ALA A 201 13.03 -10.25 -22.20
C ALA A 201 14.27 -9.51 -22.74
N LYS A 202 15.09 -10.22 -23.51
CA LYS A 202 16.26 -9.67 -24.22
C LYS A 202 16.36 -10.19 -25.65
N SER A 203 16.93 -9.39 -26.53
CA SER A 203 17.34 -9.83 -27.86
C SER A 203 18.58 -10.74 -27.81
N SER A 204 18.95 -11.38 -28.93
CA SER A 204 20.15 -12.23 -28.97
C SER A 204 21.47 -11.45 -28.87
N ASP A 205 21.44 -10.12 -29.04
CA ASP A 205 22.57 -9.22 -28.79
C ASP A 205 22.49 -8.54 -27.40
N HIS A 206 21.67 -9.11 -26.50
CA HIS A 206 21.54 -8.75 -25.08
C HIS A 206 20.94 -7.37 -24.78
N ILE A 207 20.33 -6.71 -25.78
CA ILE A 207 19.54 -5.50 -25.56
C ILE A 207 18.28 -5.88 -24.76
N ILE A 208 17.92 -5.05 -23.78
CA ILE A 208 16.70 -5.22 -22.98
C ILE A 208 15.51 -4.87 -23.86
N GLU A 209 14.65 -5.86 -24.08
CA GLU A 209 13.48 -5.75 -24.95
C GLU A 209 12.18 -5.64 -24.16
N ALA A 210 12.18 -6.13 -22.92
CA ALA A 210 11.07 -5.94 -22.02
C ALA A 210 11.50 -5.84 -20.56
N VAL A 211 10.75 -5.07 -19.80
CA VAL A 211 10.88 -4.92 -18.34
C VAL A 211 9.51 -5.04 -17.69
N GLU A 212 9.49 -5.46 -16.43
CA GLU A 212 8.27 -5.53 -15.65
C GLU A 212 8.52 -5.09 -14.20
N SER A 213 7.46 -4.82 -13.45
CA SER A 213 7.58 -4.48 -12.02
C SER A 213 8.31 -5.58 -11.26
N ASN A 214 9.21 -5.16 -10.38
CA ASN A 214 9.79 -6.00 -9.35
C ASN A 214 9.08 -5.79 -7.99
N GLU A 215 7.88 -5.21 -7.93
CA GLU A 215 7.21 -4.84 -6.67
C GLU A 215 5.72 -5.26 -6.67
N PHE A 216 5.38 -6.31 -7.43
CA PHE A 216 3.99 -6.82 -7.58
C PHE A 216 3.00 -5.82 -8.19
N LYS A 217 3.47 -4.73 -8.83
CA LYS A 217 2.61 -3.80 -9.56
C LYS A 217 2.36 -4.30 -10.98
N PRO A 218 1.14 -4.14 -11.53
CA PRO A 218 0.83 -4.54 -12.90
C PRO A 218 1.45 -3.58 -13.93
N ILE A 219 2.79 -3.63 -14.07
CA ILE A 219 3.56 -2.78 -14.96
C ILE A 219 4.39 -3.65 -15.89
N LEU A 220 4.24 -3.43 -17.19
CA LEU A 220 4.97 -4.10 -18.26
C LEU A 220 5.43 -3.06 -19.29
N GLY A 221 6.66 -3.16 -19.74
CA GLY A 221 7.20 -2.34 -20.82
C GLY A 221 7.83 -3.22 -21.89
N VAL A 222 7.63 -2.88 -23.16
CA VAL A 222 8.21 -3.58 -24.32
C VAL A 222 8.81 -2.58 -25.31
N GLN A 223 9.94 -2.91 -25.92
CA GLN A 223 10.64 -2.06 -26.90
C GLN A 223 10.05 -2.16 -28.30
N TRP A 224 9.46 -3.30 -28.65
CA TRP A 224 8.78 -3.50 -29.93
C TRP A 224 7.36 -2.93 -29.90
N HIS A 225 6.65 -3.08 -31.02
CA HIS A 225 5.41 -2.40 -31.31
C HIS A 225 4.21 -3.37 -31.45
N PRO A 226 3.73 -3.98 -30.36
CA PRO A 226 2.63 -4.96 -30.40
C PRO A 226 1.34 -4.38 -30.99
N GLU A 227 1.14 -3.06 -30.91
CA GLU A 227 -0.03 -2.40 -31.49
C GLU A 227 -0.17 -2.61 -33.00
N TRP A 228 0.94 -2.86 -33.71
CA TRP A 228 0.95 -3.12 -35.15
C TRP A 228 0.84 -4.60 -35.52
N LEU A 229 0.97 -5.52 -34.56
CA LEU A 229 1.02 -6.97 -34.79
C LEU A 229 -0.36 -7.65 -34.83
N GLY A 230 -1.45 -6.87 -34.87
CA GLY A 230 -2.81 -7.41 -34.96
C GLY A 230 -3.12 -8.42 -33.85
N GLU A 231 -3.51 -9.63 -34.23
CA GLU A 231 -3.84 -10.72 -33.29
C GLU A 231 -2.64 -11.19 -32.45
N ASP A 232 -1.41 -11.15 -32.98
CA ASP A 232 -0.21 -11.55 -32.23
C ASP A 232 0.16 -10.51 -31.17
N GLY A 233 -0.23 -9.25 -31.39
CA GLY A 233 -0.07 -8.16 -30.43
C GLY A 233 -1.19 -8.07 -29.40
N LEU A 234 -2.39 -8.54 -29.71
CA LEU A 234 -3.58 -8.40 -28.86
C LEU A 234 -3.45 -8.98 -27.42
N PRO A 235 -2.72 -10.10 -27.17
CA PRO A 235 -2.59 -10.67 -25.83
C PRO A 235 -2.06 -9.70 -24.76
N ILE A 236 -1.08 -8.85 -25.09
CA ILE A 236 -0.52 -7.89 -24.12
C ILE A 236 -1.54 -6.79 -23.73
N PHE A 237 -2.39 -6.39 -24.68
CA PHE A 237 -3.48 -5.45 -24.39
C PHE A 237 -4.56 -6.12 -23.54
N LYS A 238 -4.93 -7.38 -23.84
CA LYS A 238 -5.87 -8.16 -23.00
C LYS A 238 -5.36 -8.30 -21.57
N TRP A 239 -4.07 -8.56 -21.38
CA TRP A 239 -3.46 -8.56 -20.05
C TRP A 239 -3.67 -7.22 -19.32
N LEU A 240 -3.38 -6.09 -19.97
CA LEU A 240 -3.59 -4.77 -19.36
C LEU A 240 -5.07 -4.55 -18.98
N ILE A 241 -6.00 -4.88 -19.90
CA ILE A 241 -7.45 -4.76 -19.63
C ILE A 241 -7.88 -5.66 -18.47
N GLU A 242 -7.33 -6.86 -18.35
CA GLU A 242 -7.60 -7.74 -17.21
C GLU A 242 -7.09 -7.15 -15.89
N GLN A 243 -5.86 -6.60 -15.87
CA GLN A 243 -5.33 -5.90 -14.69
C GLN A 243 -6.18 -4.68 -14.33
N ALA A 244 -6.60 -3.89 -15.33
CA ALA A 244 -7.48 -2.74 -15.14
C ALA A 244 -8.85 -3.14 -14.59
N ASN A 245 -9.41 -4.26 -15.05
CA ASN A 245 -10.66 -4.82 -14.51
C ASN A 245 -10.53 -5.26 -13.04
N HIS A 246 -9.41 -5.86 -12.65
CA HIS A 246 -9.15 -6.18 -11.24
C HIS A 246 -8.99 -4.91 -10.40
N PHE A 247 -8.30 -3.91 -10.94
CA PHE A 247 -8.09 -2.63 -10.27
C PHE A 247 -9.40 -1.87 -10.04
N ILE A 248 -10.27 -1.73 -11.05
CA ILE A 248 -11.56 -1.05 -10.86
C ILE A 248 -12.46 -1.78 -9.87
N LYS A 249 -12.50 -3.13 -9.90
CA LYS A 249 -13.23 -3.91 -8.89
C LYS A 249 -12.74 -3.63 -7.47
N ALA A 250 -11.41 -3.56 -7.27
CA ALA A 250 -10.83 -3.22 -5.98
C ALA A 250 -11.16 -1.78 -5.56
N LYS A 251 -11.08 -0.80 -6.48
CA LYS A 251 -11.47 0.60 -6.22
C LYS A 251 -12.94 0.72 -5.82
N ASP A 252 -13.84 0.08 -6.55
CA ASP A 252 -15.28 0.11 -6.30
C ASP A 252 -15.65 -0.56 -4.98
N LEU A 253 -14.92 -1.62 -4.61
CA LEU A 253 -15.05 -2.24 -3.30
C LEU A 253 -14.60 -1.27 -2.19
N HIS A 254 -13.39 -0.72 -2.29
CA HIS A 254 -12.85 0.25 -1.33
C HIS A 254 -13.71 1.52 -1.20
N ASN A 255 -14.41 1.94 -2.25
CA ASN A 255 -15.36 3.05 -2.16
C ASN A 255 -16.58 2.70 -1.30
N ARG A 256 -16.98 1.43 -1.24
CA ARG A 256 -18.19 0.96 -0.51
C ARG A 256 -17.89 0.48 0.91
N ILE A 257 -16.78 -0.22 1.13
CA ILE A 257 -16.41 -0.80 2.44
C ILE A 257 -15.46 0.12 3.20
N LEU A 258 -15.37 -0.04 4.51
CA LEU A 258 -14.31 0.60 5.29
C LEU A 258 -13.01 -0.21 5.19
N THR A 259 -11.90 0.45 4.83
CA THR A 259 -10.55 -0.13 4.88
C THR A 259 -9.81 0.39 6.11
N LEU A 260 -9.44 -0.51 7.01
CA LEU A 260 -8.85 -0.20 8.31
C LEU A 260 -7.57 -0.99 8.52
N ASP A 261 -6.55 -0.29 8.97
CA ASP A 261 -5.32 -0.88 9.50
C ASP A 261 -5.30 -0.75 11.03
N SER A 262 -5.15 -1.87 11.73
CA SER A 262 -5.24 -1.88 13.20
C SER A 262 -3.98 -1.40 13.92
N HIS A 263 -2.84 -1.20 13.23
CA HIS A 263 -1.60 -0.84 13.91
C HIS A 263 -0.56 -0.15 13.01
N CYS A 264 -0.12 1.05 13.39
CA CYS A 264 1.11 1.67 12.87
C CYS A 264 1.78 2.61 13.89
N ASP A 265 3.09 2.79 13.73
CA ASP A 265 4.00 3.51 14.62
C ASP A 265 4.48 4.85 14.08
N THR A 266 3.79 5.42 13.09
CA THR A 266 4.13 6.74 12.50
C THR A 266 4.45 7.83 13.54
N PRO A 267 3.78 7.89 14.72
CA PRO A 267 4.15 8.85 15.76
C PRO A 267 5.60 8.78 16.26
N MET A 268 6.30 7.64 16.13
CA MET A 268 7.72 7.49 16.47
C MET A 268 8.63 8.45 15.69
N PHE A 269 8.15 8.99 14.56
CA PHE A 269 8.89 9.91 13.71
C PHE A 269 8.67 11.39 14.02
N PHE A 270 7.79 11.73 14.97
CA PHE A 270 7.59 13.12 15.42
C PHE A 270 8.87 13.83 15.90
N PRO A 271 9.84 13.17 16.57
CA PRO A 271 11.14 13.77 16.88
C PRO A 271 11.94 14.19 15.64
N GLN A 272 11.65 13.63 14.47
CA GLN A 272 12.36 13.89 13.21
C GLN A 272 11.70 14.99 12.36
N GLY A 273 10.65 15.65 12.88
CA GLY A 273 9.94 16.74 12.22
C GLY A 273 9.20 16.32 10.94
N VAL A 274 8.72 15.08 10.88
CA VAL A 274 7.87 14.62 9.77
C VAL A 274 6.56 15.41 9.73
N GLN A 275 6.03 15.61 8.52
CA GLN A 275 4.79 16.35 8.32
C GLN A 275 3.78 15.45 7.62
N PHE A 276 2.79 14.97 8.38
CA PHE A 276 1.80 13.99 7.90
C PHE A 276 1.00 14.43 6.66
N GLY A 277 0.91 15.73 6.41
CA GLY A 277 0.27 16.29 5.22
C GLY A 277 1.14 16.32 3.96
N HIS A 278 2.37 15.83 4.01
CA HIS A 278 3.30 15.77 2.88
C HIS A 278 3.66 14.31 2.58
N ARG A 279 3.90 14.00 1.30
CA ARG A 279 4.47 12.70 0.92
C ARG A 279 5.93 12.64 1.39
N ASP A 280 6.19 11.90 2.46
CA ASP A 280 7.51 11.84 3.10
C ASP A 280 8.11 10.43 2.98
N PRO A 281 9.30 10.24 2.40
CA PRO A 281 9.88 8.91 2.21
C PRO A 281 10.33 8.23 3.51
N ARG A 282 10.36 8.93 4.65
CA ARG A 282 10.80 8.39 5.94
C ARG A 282 9.70 7.62 6.69
N ILE A 283 8.44 7.88 6.35
CA ILE A 283 7.28 7.26 7.00
C ILE A 283 6.46 6.47 5.98
N LEU A 284 5.82 5.40 6.42
CA LEU A 284 5.01 4.51 5.59
C LEU A 284 3.53 4.93 5.56
N TYR A 285 3.10 5.77 6.52
CA TYR A 285 1.83 6.47 6.49
C TYR A 285 2.02 7.99 6.39
N ASP A 286 1.32 8.58 5.42
CA ASP A 286 1.02 10.01 5.36
C ASP A 286 -0.31 10.20 4.60
N LEU A 287 -0.85 11.41 4.59
CA LEU A 287 -2.12 11.70 3.94
C LEU A 287 -2.11 11.35 2.43
N HIS A 288 -0.97 11.51 1.75
CA HIS A 288 -0.87 11.16 0.33
C HIS A 288 -0.93 9.65 0.14
N LYS A 289 -0.14 8.90 0.92
CA LYS A 289 -0.11 7.44 0.86
C LYS A 289 -1.47 6.82 1.20
N MET A 290 -2.14 7.31 2.25
CA MET A 290 -3.51 6.88 2.58
C MET A 290 -4.51 7.13 1.46
N THR A 291 -4.35 8.24 0.74
CA THR A 291 -5.23 8.58 -0.39
C THR A 291 -4.96 7.66 -1.58
N GLU A 292 -3.69 7.48 -1.94
CA GLU A 292 -3.26 6.65 -3.08
C GLU A 292 -3.62 5.17 -2.88
N GLY A 293 -3.43 4.62 -1.68
CA GLY A 293 -3.76 3.23 -1.36
C GLY A 293 -5.21 3.01 -0.92
N ARG A 294 -6.02 4.08 -0.88
CA ARG A 294 -7.46 4.06 -0.55
C ARG A 294 -7.77 3.51 0.83
N THR A 295 -6.88 3.74 1.79
CA THR A 295 -7.10 3.42 3.21
C THR A 295 -8.02 4.46 3.83
N ASP A 296 -9.09 4.05 4.50
CA ASP A 296 -10.01 4.98 5.18
C ASP A 296 -9.53 5.28 6.60
N ALA A 297 -9.03 4.27 7.32
CA ALA A 297 -8.72 4.37 8.73
C ALA A 297 -7.42 3.67 9.11
N VAL A 298 -6.72 4.20 10.10
CA VAL A 298 -5.56 3.56 10.73
C VAL A 298 -5.57 3.81 12.23
N THR A 299 -5.15 2.83 13.03
CA THR A 299 -4.83 3.07 14.45
C THR A 299 -3.37 3.47 14.58
N MET A 300 -3.12 4.73 14.96
CA MET A 300 -1.79 5.21 15.30
C MET A 300 -1.53 5.01 16.78
N VAL A 301 -0.42 4.35 17.11
CA VAL A 301 -0.09 4.09 18.51
C VAL A 301 0.84 5.14 19.10
N ALA A 302 0.61 5.46 20.37
CA ALA A 302 1.68 5.90 21.24
C ALA A 302 2.48 4.65 21.63
N TYR A 303 3.65 4.45 21.02
CA TYR A 303 4.60 3.41 21.41
C TYR A 303 5.44 3.85 22.61
N LEU A 304 5.47 3.02 23.67
CA LEU A 304 6.26 3.28 24.87
C LEU A 304 7.47 2.34 24.92
N PRO A 305 8.70 2.83 24.65
CA PRO A 305 9.88 1.99 24.62
C PRO A 305 10.21 1.40 26.00
N GLN A 306 10.55 0.11 26.03
CA GLN A 306 10.92 -0.58 27.26
C GLN A 306 12.35 -0.18 27.71
N PRO A 307 12.54 0.42 28.89
CA PRO A 307 13.88 0.68 29.42
C PRO A 307 14.54 -0.63 29.89
N LYS A 308 15.86 -0.73 29.71
CA LYS A 308 16.66 -1.81 30.33
C LYS A 308 16.98 -1.48 31.78
N LEU A 309 17.45 -2.47 32.54
CA LEU A 309 17.91 -2.27 33.92
C LEU A 309 18.97 -1.15 33.98
N GLY A 310 18.69 -0.11 34.75
CA GLY A 310 19.55 1.07 34.88
C GLY A 310 19.27 2.22 33.90
N GLU A 311 18.41 2.02 32.91
CA GLU A 311 17.94 3.09 32.01
C GLU A 311 16.67 3.73 32.58
N THR A 312 16.49 5.04 32.36
CA THR A 312 15.20 5.71 32.60
C THR A 312 14.35 5.63 31.34
N PHE A 313 13.03 5.72 31.49
CA PHE A 313 12.12 5.78 30.33
C PHE A 313 12.49 6.91 29.36
N SER A 314 12.69 8.13 29.89
CA SER A 314 13.08 9.29 29.09
C SER A 314 14.39 9.11 28.33
N SER A 315 15.34 8.29 28.82
CA SER A 315 16.60 8.04 28.10
C SER A 315 16.43 7.23 26.81
N LYS A 316 15.26 6.63 26.59
CA LYS A 316 14.93 5.88 25.36
C LYS A 316 14.29 6.73 24.27
N ILE A 317 13.97 7.99 24.58
CA ILE A 317 13.19 8.87 23.72
C ILE A 317 14.04 10.06 23.34
N ASP A 318 13.99 10.44 22.06
CA ASP A 318 14.60 11.68 21.59
C ASP A 318 13.74 12.91 21.95
N LEU A 319 13.67 13.22 23.25
CA LEU A 319 12.93 14.38 23.76
C LEU A 319 13.49 15.70 23.22
N ALA A 320 14.80 15.76 22.94
CA ALA A 320 15.44 16.93 22.35
C ALA A 320 14.98 17.15 20.90
N GLY A 321 14.91 16.09 20.09
CA GLY A 321 14.31 16.12 18.75
C GLY A 321 12.85 16.56 18.79
N ILE A 322 12.05 16.02 19.71
CA ILE A 322 10.65 16.44 19.91
C ILE A 322 10.57 17.93 20.19
N ALA A 323 11.32 18.42 21.18
CA ALA A 323 11.31 19.84 21.55
C ALA A 323 11.75 20.75 20.40
N LYS A 324 12.78 20.33 19.64
CA LYS A 324 13.32 21.06 18.49
C LYS A 324 12.31 21.17 17.35
N HIS A 325 11.64 20.07 17.02
CA HIS A 325 10.77 19.98 15.85
C HIS A 325 9.29 20.30 16.16
N ASN A 326 8.91 20.37 17.44
CA ASN A 326 7.56 20.62 17.90
C ASN A 326 7.52 21.68 19.02
N PRO A 327 7.93 22.93 18.75
CA PRO A 327 8.09 23.96 19.77
C PRO A 327 6.78 24.28 20.53
N ALA A 328 5.62 24.09 19.90
CA ALA A 328 4.32 24.27 20.56
C ALA A 328 4.11 23.29 21.73
N LEU A 329 4.65 22.07 21.63
CA LEU A 329 4.55 21.06 22.70
C LEU A 329 5.40 21.43 23.92
N VAL A 330 6.50 22.17 23.75
CA VAL A 330 7.38 22.59 24.87
C VAL A 330 6.65 23.49 25.86
N THR A 331 5.72 24.32 25.38
CA THR A 331 4.89 25.15 26.25
C THR A 331 3.87 24.32 27.04
N ARG A 332 3.36 23.24 26.45
CA ARG A 332 2.34 22.37 27.05
C ARG A 332 2.93 21.33 28.01
N TYR A 333 4.15 20.88 27.75
CA TYR A 333 4.86 19.86 28.51
C TYR A 333 6.16 20.45 29.08
N PRO A 334 6.15 20.96 30.33
CA PRO A 334 7.35 21.52 30.97
C PRO A 334 8.52 20.53 31.03
N GLY A 335 8.24 19.22 31.07
CA GLY A 335 9.26 18.16 31.02
C GLY A 335 10.05 18.10 29.71
N LEU A 336 9.70 18.85 28.67
CA LEU A 336 10.51 19.01 27.45
C LEU A 336 11.57 20.12 27.55
N GLN A 337 11.59 20.91 28.62
CA GLN A 337 12.53 22.03 28.74
C GLN A 337 13.98 21.53 28.83
N LEU A 338 14.83 22.09 27.97
CA LEU A 338 16.27 21.87 27.98
C LEU A 338 16.93 22.62 29.17
N PRO A 339 18.06 22.13 29.72
CA PRO A 339 18.93 21.07 29.18
C PRO A 339 18.59 19.63 29.59
N ASN A 340 17.67 19.43 30.55
CA ASN A 340 17.42 18.12 31.17
C ASN A 340 15.95 17.67 30.97
N PRO A 341 15.53 17.36 29.73
CA PRO A 341 14.16 16.95 29.48
C PRO A 341 13.88 15.59 30.13
N SER A 342 12.73 15.46 30.77
CA SER A 342 12.25 14.24 31.40
C SER A 342 10.73 14.23 31.42
N LEU A 343 10.13 13.15 30.93
CA LEU A 343 8.70 12.88 30.96
C LEU A 343 8.45 11.50 31.58
N SER A 344 7.35 11.38 32.31
CA SER A 344 6.77 10.08 32.65
C SER A 344 6.23 9.39 31.39
N PRO A 345 6.06 8.05 31.42
CA PRO A 345 5.40 7.33 30.32
C PRO A 345 4.01 7.87 29.98
N THR A 346 3.23 8.26 31.00
CA THR A 346 1.88 8.82 30.83
C THR A 346 1.92 10.16 30.09
N GLU A 347 2.79 11.09 30.54
CA GLU A 347 2.94 12.40 29.88
C GLU A 347 3.43 12.27 28.44
N TYR A 348 4.31 11.32 28.16
CA TYR A 348 4.77 11.07 26.80
C TYR A 348 3.65 10.53 25.90
N ALA A 349 2.80 9.62 26.39
CA ALA A 349 1.64 9.15 25.63
C ALA A 349 0.65 10.30 25.33
N ASP A 350 0.36 11.16 26.32
CA ASP A 350 -0.48 12.34 26.12
C ASP A 350 0.12 13.31 25.08
N LEU A 351 1.44 13.53 25.14
CA LEU A 351 2.16 14.37 24.18
C LEU A 351 2.01 13.84 22.76
N ILE A 352 2.18 12.53 22.55
CA ILE A 352 2.00 11.90 21.24
C ILE A 352 0.57 12.11 20.73
N PHE A 353 -0.43 11.84 21.56
CA PHE A 353 -1.81 12.00 21.16
C PHE A 353 -2.20 13.46 20.89
N ASP A 354 -1.66 14.41 21.65
CA ASP A 354 -1.85 15.84 21.38
C ASP A 354 -1.29 16.23 20.03
N LYS A 355 -0.12 15.67 19.66
CA LYS A 355 0.46 15.93 18.35
C LYS A 355 -0.40 15.36 17.21
N ILE A 356 -0.97 14.16 17.40
CA ILE A 356 -1.90 13.56 16.43
C ILE A 356 -3.16 14.42 16.31
N GLU A 357 -3.72 14.88 17.41
CA GLU A 357 -4.89 15.78 17.43
C GLU A 357 -4.59 17.13 16.75
N GLU A 358 -3.41 17.71 16.98
CA GLU A 358 -2.96 18.91 16.26
C GLU A 358 -2.91 18.67 14.74
N ILE A 359 -2.35 17.54 14.30
CA ILE A 359 -2.30 17.16 12.88
C ILE A 359 -3.71 17.05 12.29
N ALA A 360 -4.61 16.33 12.97
CA ALA A 360 -5.99 16.18 12.53
C ALA A 360 -6.71 17.53 12.47
N ASN A 361 -6.53 18.41 13.45
CA ASN A 361 -7.12 19.74 13.48
C ASN A 361 -6.61 20.63 12.34
N MET A 362 -5.32 20.59 12.03
CA MET A 362 -4.71 21.35 10.92
C MET A 362 -5.16 20.85 9.53
N LYS A 363 -5.67 19.62 9.44
CA LYS A 363 -6.10 18.96 8.20
C LYS A 363 -7.55 18.45 8.29
N SER A 364 -8.41 19.17 9.01
CA SER A 364 -9.77 18.75 9.38
C SER A 364 -10.74 18.53 8.20
N ASP A 365 -10.42 19.09 7.03
CA ASP A 365 -11.12 18.81 5.77
C ASP A 365 -10.82 17.41 5.22
N TYR A 366 -9.71 16.79 5.64
CA TYR A 366 -9.20 15.54 5.07
C TYR A 366 -9.02 14.42 6.11
N ILE A 367 -8.78 14.74 7.38
CA ILE A 367 -8.48 13.77 8.45
C ILE A 367 -9.25 14.16 9.72
N SER A 368 -9.71 13.16 10.46
CA SER A 368 -10.30 13.32 11.80
C SER A 368 -9.90 12.22 12.76
N ILE A 369 -10.07 12.49 14.06
CA ILE A 369 -9.90 11.48 15.11
C ILE A 369 -11.21 10.72 15.27
N ALA A 370 -11.15 9.39 15.12
CA ALA A 370 -12.27 8.50 15.33
C ALA A 370 -12.11 7.75 16.65
N ARG A 371 -13.17 7.76 17.47
CA ARG A 371 -13.19 7.11 18.79
C ARG A 371 -14.16 5.93 18.82
N THR A 372 -15.11 5.91 17.89
CA THR A 372 -16.15 4.89 17.75
C THR A 372 -16.21 4.38 16.31
N PRO A 373 -16.76 3.18 16.07
CA PRO A 373 -17.06 2.71 14.72
C PRO A 373 -17.94 3.69 13.92
N GLN A 374 -18.87 4.38 14.58
CA GLN A 374 -19.76 5.35 13.94
C GLN A 374 -19.00 6.57 13.40
N ASP A 375 -17.94 7.02 14.08
CA ASP A 375 -17.08 8.11 13.60
C ASP A 375 -16.41 7.72 12.28
N LEU A 376 -15.89 6.50 12.18
CA LEU A 376 -15.25 5.98 10.96
C LEU A 376 -16.22 5.98 9.76
N TYR A 377 -17.45 5.48 9.97
CA TYR A 377 -18.46 5.49 8.91
C TYR A 377 -18.97 6.91 8.57
N ALA A 378 -18.95 7.84 9.53
CA ALA A 378 -19.27 9.24 9.26
C ALA A 378 -18.17 9.91 8.43
N ASP A 379 -16.91 9.70 8.78
CA ASP A 379 -15.75 10.25 8.09
C ASP A 379 -15.65 9.73 6.66
N LYS A 380 -15.82 8.42 6.44
CA LYS A 380 -15.87 7.84 5.10
C LYS A 380 -16.95 8.51 4.22
N ARG A 381 -18.17 8.68 4.76
CA ARG A 381 -19.26 9.37 4.03
C ARG A 381 -18.96 10.83 3.70
N ASN A 382 -18.12 11.48 4.51
CA ASN A 382 -17.67 12.85 4.30
C ASN A 382 -16.36 12.94 3.50
N ASN A 383 -15.87 11.83 2.93
CA ASN A 383 -14.58 11.74 2.22
C ASN A 383 -13.38 12.16 3.08
N ARG A 384 -13.43 11.92 4.39
CA ARG A 384 -12.29 12.11 5.31
C ARG A 384 -11.69 10.78 5.71
N LYS A 385 -10.38 10.81 5.98
CA LYS A 385 -9.62 9.72 6.59
C LYS A 385 -9.75 9.78 8.11
N SER A 386 -9.61 8.65 8.77
CA SER A 386 -9.71 8.56 10.23
C SER A 386 -8.41 8.05 10.85
N ILE A 387 -8.02 8.68 11.96
CA ILE A 387 -6.99 8.16 12.85
C ILE A 387 -7.67 7.73 14.15
N MET A 388 -7.51 6.46 14.52
CA MET A 388 -7.82 5.98 15.85
C MET A 388 -6.57 6.03 16.72
N LEU A 389 -6.75 6.20 18.03
CA LEU A 389 -5.64 6.28 18.97
C LEU A 389 -5.46 4.94 19.68
N GLY A 390 -4.25 4.37 19.63
CA GLY A 390 -3.88 3.18 20.40
C GLY A 390 -2.71 3.45 21.34
N ILE A 391 -2.53 2.61 22.35
CA ILE A 391 -1.31 2.59 23.16
C ILE A 391 -0.63 1.26 22.95
N GLU A 392 0.64 1.29 22.58
CA GLU A 392 1.47 0.10 22.56
C GLU A 392 2.45 0.11 23.74
N ASN A 393 2.34 -0.92 24.58
CA ASN A 393 2.97 -1.07 25.90
C ASN A 393 2.26 -0.31 27.03
N GLY A 394 1.71 -1.07 27.97
CA GLY A 394 0.99 -0.57 29.15
C GLY A 394 1.84 0.24 30.14
N LEU A 395 3.15 0.41 29.90
CA LEU A 395 3.98 1.39 30.62
C LEU A 395 3.35 2.79 30.68
N ALA A 396 2.55 3.18 29.68
CA ALA A 396 1.79 4.43 29.68
C ALA A 396 0.91 4.62 30.92
N LEU A 397 0.47 3.54 31.56
CA LEU A 397 -0.35 3.58 32.77
C LEU A 397 0.45 3.95 34.02
N ASN A 398 1.79 3.82 33.98
CA ASN A 398 2.70 4.27 35.02
C ASN A 398 2.32 3.79 36.44
N HIS A 399 1.96 2.50 36.56
CA HIS A 399 1.49 1.87 37.80
C HIS A 399 0.26 2.53 38.47
N ASP A 400 -0.53 3.30 37.71
CA ASP A 400 -1.73 3.95 38.21
C ASP A 400 -2.96 3.51 37.42
N LEU A 401 -3.86 2.81 38.10
CA LEU A 401 -5.10 2.30 37.51
C LEU A 401 -6.01 3.43 37.00
N ALA A 402 -5.92 4.63 37.58
CA ALA A 402 -6.69 5.79 37.13
C ALA A 402 -6.35 6.21 35.69
N ASN A 403 -5.14 5.90 35.23
CA ASN A 403 -4.70 6.23 33.87
C ASN A 403 -5.46 5.44 32.80
N VAL A 404 -6.03 4.27 33.12
CA VAL A 404 -6.91 3.54 32.19
C VAL A 404 -8.14 4.41 31.85
N LYS A 405 -8.76 5.01 32.87
CA LYS A 405 -9.90 5.93 32.67
C LYS A 405 -9.47 7.22 31.98
N HIS A 406 -8.32 7.78 32.32
CA HIS A 406 -7.75 8.96 31.66
C HIS A 406 -7.65 8.77 30.15
N PHE A 407 -6.98 7.69 29.70
CA PHE A 407 -6.85 7.43 28.27
C PHE A 407 -8.17 7.03 27.60
N ALA A 408 -9.07 6.36 28.32
CA ALA A 408 -10.44 6.12 27.83
C ALA A 408 -11.18 7.43 27.51
N GLN A 409 -10.93 8.49 28.29
CA GLN A 409 -11.52 9.82 28.07
C GLN A 409 -10.85 10.57 26.90
N ARG A 410 -9.56 10.35 26.66
CA ARG A 410 -8.87 10.80 25.43
C ARG A 410 -9.45 10.13 24.18
N GLY A 411 -10.00 8.93 24.34
CA GLY A 411 -10.70 8.19 23.28
C GLY A 411 -9.83 7.14 22.60
N ILE A 412 -8.86 6.56 23.33
CA ILE A 412 -8.10 5.42 22.81
C ILE A 412 -9.00 4.20 22.60
N VAL A 413 -8.64 3.36 21.63
CA VAL A 413 -9.44 2.20 21.25
C VAL A 413 -8.90 0.88 21.83
N TYR A 414 -7.58 0.80 22.06
CA TYR A 414 -6.95 -0.33 22.77
C TYR A 414 -5.70 0.08 23.55
N ILE A 415 -5.28 -0.80 24.47
CA ILE A 415 -3.93 -0.81 25.06
C ILE A 415 -3.32 -2.19 24.86
N THR A 416 -2.11 -2.24 24.30
CA THR A 416 -1.26 -3.43 24.26
C THR A 416 -0.60 -3.61 25.62
N LEU A 417 -0.84 -4.73 26.29
CA LEU A 417 -0.48 -4.87 27.72
C LEU A 417 1.02 -4.76 27.99
N CYS A 418 1.87 -5.30 27.11
CA CYS A 418 3.32 -5.16 27.16
C CYS A 418 3.90 -5.01 25.74
N HIS A 419 5.21 -4.77 25.62
CA HIS A 419 5.94 -4.83 24.36
C HIS A 419 7.02 -5.92 24.44
N ASN A 420 8.25 -5.69 23.96
CA ASN A 420 9.31 -6.70 23.92
C ASN A 420 9.99 -7.03 25.26
N GLY A 421 9.48 -6.52 26.39
CA GLY A 421 9.94 -6.90 27.72
C GLY A 421 8.80 -6.93 28.72
N ASP A 422 9.00 -7.65 29.83
CA ASP A 422 8.04 -7.70 30.93
C ASP A 422 7.87 -6.29 31.52
N ASN A 423 6.65 -5.97 31.93
CA ASN A 423 6.34 -4.76 32.69
C ASN A 423 5.54 -5.15 33.95
N ASP A 424 5.00 -4.19 34.69
CA ASP A 424 4.23 -4.43 35.90
C ASP A 424 2.84 -5.04 35.64
N ILE A 425 2.42 -5.16 34.37
CA ILE A 425 1.11 -5.68 33.95
C ILE A 425 1.21 -7.16 33.56
N CYS A 426 2.12 -7.53 32.67
CA CYS A 426 2.27 -8.92 32.24
C CYS A 426 3.63 -9.23 31.62
N ASP A 427 3.89 -10.52 31.44
CA ASP A 427 5.10 -11.01 30.80
C ASP A 427 5.02 -10.95 29.27
N SER A 428 6.14 -10.63 28.63
CA SER A 428 6.34 -10.55 27.18
C SER A 428 6.77 -11.87 26.58
N ALA A 429 6.44 -12.10 25.31
CA ALA A 429 6.95 -13.22 24.53
C ALA A 429 8.48 -13.22 24.36
N ARG A 430 9.13 -12.07 24.60
CA ARG A 430 10.60 -11.91 24.60
C ARG A 430 11.18 -11.61 25.99
N GLY A 431 10.34 -11.66 27.01
CA GLY A 431 10.69 -11.32 28.38
C GLY A 431 11.34 -12.46 29.17
N CYS A 432 11.40 -12.31 30.50
CA CYS A 432 12.03 -13.26 31.41
C CYS A 432 11.05 -13.96 32.35
N ASN A 433 9.74 -13.85 32.08
CA ASN A 433 8.67 -14.50 32.83
C ASN A 433 8.61 -14.03 34.30
N THR A 434 8.64 -12.71 34.49
CA THR A 434 8.68 -12.03 35.80
C THR A 434 7.49 -12.39 36.69
N HIS A 435 6.29 -12.45 36.12
CA HIS A 435 5.05 -12.70 36.87
C HIS A 435 4.52 -14.13 36.69
N ASN A 436 5.08 -14.87 35.75
CA ASN A 436 4.52 -16.10 35.22
C ASN A 436 3.10 -15.86 34.66
N GLY A 437 2.98 -14.89 33.74
CA GLY A 437 1.75 -14.51 33.06
C GLY A 437 1.30 -13.07 33.36
N VAL A 438 0.02 -12.88 33.67
CA VAL A 438 -0.53 -11.57 34.07
C VAL A 438 -0.33 -11.35 35.57
N SER A 439 0.17 -10.17 35.95
CA SER A 439 0.38 -9.80 37.36
C SER A 439 -0.94 -9.49 38.08
N GLN A 440 -0.89 -9.32 39.41
CA GLN A 440 -2.06 -8.86 40.18
C GLN A 440 -2.54 -7.47 39.73
N PHE A 441 -1.61 -6.55 39.47
CA PHE A 441 -1.93 -5.23 38.94
C PHE A 441 -2.49 -5.34 37.52
N GLY A 442 -1.91 -6.20 36.67
CA GLY A 442 -2.38 -6.43 35.33
C GLY A 442 -3.81 -6.97 35.26
N ALA A 443 -4.19 -7.83 36.20
CA ALA A 443 -5.59 -8.29 36.32
C ALA A 443 -6.55 -7.14 36.64
N GLN A 444 -6.14 -6.18 37.48
CA GLN A 444 -6.92 -4.96 37.75
C GLN A 444 -7.01 -4.07 36.51
N VAL A 445 -5.91 -3.90 35.78
CA VAL A 445 -5.86 -3.15 34.52
C VAL A 445 -6.83 -3.73 33.50
N ILE A 446 -6.81 -5.05 33.27
CA ILE A 446 -7.75 -5.74 32.36
C ILE A 446 -9.21 -5.49 32.75
N GLN A 447 -9.52 -5.60 34.04
CA GLN A 447 -10.88 -5.36 34.54
C GLN A 447 -11.34 -3.92 34.35
N GLU A 448 -10.44 -2.94 34.57
CA GLU A 448 -10.72 -1.53 34.36
C GLU A 448 -10.83 -1.20 32.87
N MET A 449 -10.01 -1.81 32.00
CA MET A 449 -10.14 -1.66 30.54
C MET A 449 -11.50 -2.17 30.05
N ASN A 450 -11.96 -3.33 30.53
CA ASN A 450 -13.31 -3.81 30.25
C ASN A 450 -14.38 -2.82 30.72
N ARG A 451 -14.21 -2.21 31.90
CA ARG A 451 -15.17 -1.24 32.46
C ARG A 451 -15.20 0.06 31.64
N GLN A 452 -14.05 0.50 31.14
CA GLN A 452 -13.91 1.72 30.35
C GLN A 452 -14.23 1.54 28.86
N GLY A 453 -14.46 0.31 28.40
CA GLY A 453 -14.71 0.01 26.99
C GLY A 453 -13.47 0.15 26.11
N ILE A 454 -12.29 -0.17 26.66
CA ILE A 454 -11.02 -0.22 25.91
C ILE A 454 -10.73 -1.69 25.55
N MET A 455 -10.36 -1.95 24.28
CA MET A 455 -9.96 -3.29 23.86
C MET A 455 -8.61 -3.67 24.46
N ILE A 456 -8.46 -4.94 24.81
CA ILE A 456 -7.21 -5.49 25.33
C ILE A 456 -6.45 -6.11 24.17
N ASP A 457 -5.28 -5.58 23.85
CA ASP A 457 -4.40 -6.11 22.80
C ASP A 457 -3.26 -6.93 23.40
N LEU A 458 -3.08 -8.14 22.88
CA LEU A 458 -2.07 -9.10 23.32
C LEU A 458 -1.01 -9.42 22.27
N SER A 459 -0.92 -8.62 21.21
CA SER A 459 0.35 -8.51 20.49
C SER A 459 1.46 -8.22 21.53
N HIS A 460 2.59 -8.91 21.46
CA HIS A 460 3.73 -8.89 22.41
C HIS A 460 3.64 -9.77 23.64
N ALA A 461 2.44 -10.10 24.10
CA ALA A 461 2.28 -10.89 25.31
C ALA A 461 2.88 -12.30 25.17
N GLY A 462 3.48 -12.79 26.25
CA GLY A 462 3.89 -14.19 26.36
C GLY A 462 2.68 -15.12 26.33
N GLU A 463 2.88 -16.38 25.95
CA GLU A 463 1.79 -17.34 25.80
C GLU A 463 0.95 -17.51 27.08
N LYS A 464 1.59 -17.56 28.25
CA LYS A 464 0.85 -17.62 29.51
C LYS A 464 0.07 -16.33 29.79
N SER A 465 0.67 -15.16 29.59
CA SER A 465 -0.03 -13.87 29.70
C SER A 465 -1.23 -13.80 28.77
N PHE A 466 -1.12 -14.38 27.58
CA PHE A 466 -2.20 -14.50 26.61
C PHE A 466 -3.39 -15.27 27.19
N TYR A 467 -3.17 -16.47 27.72
CA TYR A 467 -4.26 -17.29 28.29
C TYR A 467 -4.83 -16.68 29.58
N ASP A 468 -3.99 -16.15 30.46
CA ASP A 468 -4.43 -15.48 31.69
C ASP A 468 -5.36 -14.30 31.35
N ALA A 469 -4.98 -13.45 30.39
CA ALA A 469 -5.81 -12.31 29.98
C ALA A 469 -7.12 -12.75 29.30
N LEU A 470 -7.09 -13.85 28.55
CA LEU A 470 -8.28 -14.47 27.94
C LEU A 470 -9.28 -14.98 28.99
N GLU A 471 -8.78 -15.43 30.15
CA GLU A 471 -9.59 -15.88 31.29
C GLU A 471 -10.12 -14.71 32.14
N ILE A 472 -9.27 -13.70 32.39
CA ILE A 472 -9.62 -12.53 33.22
C ILE A 472 -10.61 -11.62 32.49
N SER A 473 -10.45 -11.42 31.18
CA SER A 473 -11.26 -10.48 30.40
C SER A 473 -12.70 -10.97 30.22
N ARG A 474 -13.64 -10.06 30.46
CA ARG A 474 -15.09 -10.27 30.23
C ARG A 474 -15.51 -9.94 28.79
N THR A 475 -14.65 -9.24 28.05
CA THR A 475 -14.87 -8.91 26.64
C THR A 475 -13.86 -9.65 25.75
N PRO A 476 -14.13 -9.83 24.46
CA PRO A 476 -13.13 -10.38 23.55
C PRO A 476 -11.85 -9.55 23.58
N ILE A 477 -10.71 -10.22 23.54
CA ILE A 477 -9.39 -9.61 23.35
C ILE A 477 -9.03 -9.57 21.86
N VAL A 478 -8.01 -8.80 21.50
CA VAL A 478 -7.50 -8.69 20.14
C VAL A 478 -6.00 -8.95 20.08
N CYS A 479 -5.49 -9.29 18.90
CA CYS A 479 -4.09 -9.19 18.55
C CYS A 479 -3.98 -8.24 17.36
N SER A 480 -3.59 -6.99 17.61
CA SER A 480 -3.53 -5.88 16.65
C SER A 480 -2.50 -6.05 15.53
N HIS A 481 -1.44 -6.83 15.73
CA HIS A 481 -0.42 -7.14 14.72
C HIS A 481 0.32 -8.43 15.12
N SER A 482 -0.06 -9.59 14.57
CA SER A 482 0.56 -10.90 14.90
C SER A 482 0.38 -11.91 13.77
N ASN A 483 1.32 -12.85 13.65
CA ASN A 483 1.30 -13.87 12.60
C ASN A 483 1.21 -15.30 13.19
N CYS A 484 1.29 -16.30 12.30
CA CYS A 484 1.06 -17.71 12.61
C CYS A 484 2.36 -18.46 12.85
N ARG A 485 2.52 -19.05 14.02
CA ARG A 485 3.77 -19.69 14.44
C ARG A 485 4.10 -20.95 13.63
N MET A 486 3.06 -21.63 13.13
CA MET A 486 3.19 -22.79 12.25
C MET A 486 3.98 -22.49 10.97
N LEU A 487 3.85 -21.27 10.41
CA LEU A 487 4.53 -20.86 9.18
C LEU A 487 5.89 -20.19 9.46
N CYS A 488 5.99 -19.45 10.56
CA CYS A 488 7.24 -18.85 11.01
C CYS A 488 7.36 -18.98 12.53
N ASP A 489 8.19 -19.92 12.99
CA ASP A 489 8.34 -20.22 14.41
C ASP A 489 9.23 -19.20 15.13
N VAL A 490 8.59 -18.13 15.60
CA VAL A 490 9.18 -17.08 16.43
C VAL A 490 8.25 -16.80 17.61
N PRO A 491 8.77 -16.38 18.79
CA PRO A 491 7.95 -16.17 19.98
C PRO A 491 6.82 -15.15 19.82
N ARG A 492 6.95 -14.22 18.85
CA ARG A 492 5.93 -13.20 18.59
C ARG A 492 4.71 -13.72 17.83
N ASN A 493 4.83 -14.88 17.19
CA ASN A 493 3.74 -15.49 16.44
C ASN A 493 2.88 -16.39 17.33
N LEU A 494 1.58 -16.42 17.03
CA LEU A 494 0.59 -17.18 17.77
C LEU A 494 0.60 -18.65 17.35
N THR A 495 0.53 -19.56 18.32
CA THR A 495 0.29 -20.99 18.07
C THR A 495 -1.12 -21.21 17.54
N ASP A 496 -1.36 -22.34 16.86
CA ASP A 496 -2.72 -22.69 16.42
C ASP A 496 -3.69 -22.84 17.60
N GLU A 497 -3.20 -23.27 18.77
CA GLU A 497 -3.95 -23.31 20.03
C GLU A 497 -4.36 -21.90 20.48
N GLN A 498 -3.44 -20.92 20.45
CA GLN A 498 -3.76 -19.53 20.76
C GLN A 498 -4.78 -18.95 19.76
N LEU A 499 -4.61 -19.23 18.46
CA LEU A 499 -5.56 -18.81 17.41
C LEU A 499 -6.97 -19.39 17.66
N ARG A 500 -7.08 -20.71 17.95
CA ARG A 500 -8.36 -21.35 18.30
C ARG A 500 -8.96 -20.76 19.57
N ALA A 501 -8.16 -20.55 20.61
CA ALA A 501 -8.62 -20.00 21.88
C ALA A 501 -9.14 -18.57 21.71
N LEU A 502 -8.42 -17.73 20.94
CA LEU A 502 -8.83 -16.36 20.61
C LEU A 502 -10.19 -16.35 19.90
N ALA A 503 -10.35 -17.16 18.86
CA ALA A 503 -11.59 -17.27 18.09
C ALA A 503 -12.76 -17.74 18.97
N SER A 504 -12.53 -18.76 19.82
CA SER A 504 -13.57 -19.31 20.72
C SER A 504 -14.14 -18.29 21.71
N LYS A 505 -13.38 -17.23 22.02
CA LYS A 505 -13.79 -16.12 22.89
C LYS A 505 -14.26 -14.89 22.11
N GLY A 506 -14.36 -14.99 20.79
CA GLY A 506 -14.86 -13.94 19.92
C GLY A 506 -13.83 -12.91 19.48
N GLY A 507 -12.54 -13.15 19.74
CA GLY A 507 -11.43 -12.23 19.44
C GLY A 507 -11.06 -12.14 17.96
N VAL A 508 -10.00 -11.40 17.62
CA VAL A 508 -9.50 -11.24 16.24
C VAL A 508 -7.96 -11.19 16.25
N ALA A 509 -7.33 -11.79 15.24
CA ALA A 509 -5.91 -11.64 14.97
C ALA A 509 -5.69 -10.91 13.64
N GLN A 510 -4.91 -9.83 13.68
CA GLN A 510 -4.62 -8.98 12.53
C GLN A 510 -3.21 -9.31 12.03
N ILE A 511 -3.12 -9.81 10.79
CA ILE A 511 -1.85 -10.25 10.19
C ILE A 511 -0.93 -9.06 9.97
N THR A 512 0.34 -9.20 10.35
CA THR A 512 1.36 -8.15 10.28
C THR A 512 2.35 -8.32 9.14
N LEU A 513 2.85 -7.20 8.64
CA LEU A 513 3.75 -7.12 7.50
C LEU A 513 5.23 -7.03 7.94
N TYR A 514 5.59 -7.58 9.09
CA TYR A 514 6.98 -7.68 9.49
C TYR A 514 7.67 -8.91 8.90
N HIS A 515 8.76 -8.69 8.17
CA HIS A 515 9.56 -9.73 7.52
C HIS A 515 9.87 -10.91 8.47
N GLY A 516 10.41 -10.62 9.66
CA GLY A 516 10.86 -11.64 10.61
C GLY A 516 9.73 -12.45 11.25
N PHE A 517 8.47 -12.06 11.06
CA PHE A 517 7.29 -12.81 11.50
C PHE A 517 6.62 -13.57 10.35
N LEU A 518 6.94 -13.26 9.10
CA LEU A 518 6.40 -13.92 7.92
C LEU A 518 7.27 -15.11 7.47
N LYS A 519 8.60 -14.98 7.58
CA LYS A 519 9.54 -16.07 7.25
C LYS A 519 10.90 -15.86 7.91
N LYS A 520 11.71 -16.93 7.95
CA LYS A 520 13.08 -16.89 8.51
C LYS A 520 14.17 -16.69 7.46
N GLU A 521 13.93 -17.14 6.23
CA GLU A 521 14.93 -17.14 5.15
C GLU A 521 14.37 -16.52 3.87
N GLY A 522 15.18 -15.74 3.17
CA GLY A 522 14.80 -15.05 1.94
C GLY A 522 13.93 -13.82 2.18
N GLU A 523 13.61 -13.08 1.11
CA GLU A 523 12.80 -11.86 1.19
C GLU A 523 11.31 -12.17 1.39
N ALA A 524 10.66 -11.48 2.32
CA ALA A 524 9.23 -11.58 2.57
C ALA A 524 8.46 -10.68 1.60
N SER A 525 7.27 -11.14 1.21
CA SER A 525 6.39 -10.46 0.26
C SER A 525 4.94 -10.50 0.71
N ILE A 526 4.09 -9.77 0.00
CA ILE A 526 2.63 -9.84 0.14
C ILE A 526 2.10 -11.29 0.08
N LEU A 527 2.75 -12.20 -0.67
CA LEU A 527 2.31 -13.59 -0.77
C LEU A 527 2.47 -14.35 0.55
N ASP A 528 3.56 -14.09 1.29
CA ASP A 528 3.79 -14.69 2.60
C ASP A 528 2.73 -14.16 3.60
N ALA A 529 2.40 -12.86 3.55
CA ALA A 529 1.32 -12.29 4.37
C ALA A 529 -0.05 -12.92 4.07
N ILE A 530 -0.37 -13.16 2.80
CA ILE A 530 -1.61 -13.86 2.42
C ILE A 530 -1.58 -15.31 2.90
N GLN A 531 -0.44 -16.00 2.85
CA GLN A 531 -0.33 -17.37 3.38
C GLN A 531 -0.63 -17.42 4.89
N HIS A 532 -0.12 -16.44 5.65
CA HIS A 532 -0.45 -16.29 7.07
C HIS A 532 -1.93 -16.01 7.30
N LEU A 533 -2.54 -15.12 6.52
CA LEU A 533 -3.98 -14.86 6.58
C LEU A 533 -4.80 -16.11 6.31
N GLU A 534 -4.48 -16.87 5.25
CA GLU A 534 -5.20 -18.08 4.87
C GLU A 534 -5.06 -19.19 5.93
N HIS A 535 -3.86 -19.32 6.51
CA HIS A 535 -3.65 -20.23 7.64
C HIS A 535 -4.52 -19.82 8.84
N ALA A 536 -4.50 -18.55 9.23
CA ALA A 536 -5.35 -18.04 10.31
C ALA A 536 -6.84 -18.24 10.03
N ILE A 537 -7.31 -18.01 8.79
CA ILE A 537 -8.69 -18.27 8.37
C ILE A 537 -9.03 -19.75 8.54
N SER A 538 -8.13 -20.67 8.18
CA SER A 538 -8.38 -22.12 8.31
C SER A 538 -8.56 -22.58 9.75
N ILE A 539 -7.95 -21.88 10.72
CA ILE A 539 -7.98 -22.22 12.15
C ILE A 539 -9.10 -21.47 12.89
N MET A 540 -9.26 -20.18 12.59
CA MET A 540 -10.11 -19.26 13.35
C MET A 540 -11.46 -19.00 12.68
N GLY A 541 -11.55 -19.20 11.37
CA GLY A 541 -12.67 -18.75 10.54
C GLY A 541 -12.56 -17.28 10.12
N ILE A 542 -13.29 -16.92 9.06
CA ILE A 542 -13.20 -15.60 8.41
C ILE A 542 -13.64 -14.42 9.32
N ASP A 543 -14.37 -14.68 10.41
CA ASP A 543 -14.90 -13.67 11.33
C ASP A 543 -13.88 -13.19 12.40
N HIS A 544 -12.64 -13.69 12.31
CA HIS A 544 -11.63 -13.57 13.37
C HIS A 544 -10.24 -13.18 12.85
N VAL A 545 -10.14 -12.70 11.60
CA VAL A 545 -8.89 -12.28 10.98
C VAL A 545 -8.94 -10.85 10.44
N GLY A 546 -7.78 -10.26 10.17
CA GLY A 546 -7.67 -8.99 9.43
C GLY A 546 -6.21 -8.60 9.12
N LEU A 547 -5.94 -7.30 8.95
CA LEU A 547 -4.64 -6.70 8.67
C LEU A 547 -4.25 -5.64 9.72
N GLY A 548 -3.03 -5.74 10.25
CA GLY A 548 -2.39 -4.74 11.11
C GLY A 548 -0.95 -4.57 10.69
N THR A 549 -0.65 -3.53 9.93
CA THR A 549 0.54 -3.51 9.07
C THR A 549 1.86 -3.46 9.82
N ASP A 550 1.86 -2.86 11.02
CA ASP A 550 3.07 -2.57 11.79
C ASP A 550 3.99 -1.57 11.06
N PHE A 551 3.39 -0.77 10.16
CA PHE A 551 4.11 0.28 9.43
C PHE A 551 4.74 1.28 10.37
N ASP A 552 5.95 1.73 10.01
CA ASP A 552 6.83 2.59 10.83
C ASP A 552 7.36 1.93 12.12
N GLY A 553 6.92 0.71 12.45
CA GLY A 553 7.34 -0.11 13.61
C GLY A 553 8.25 -1.29 13.27
N ASP A 554 8.54 -1.47 11.96
CA ASP A 554 9.37 -2.49 11.27
C ASP A 554 8.58 -3.21 10.15
N GLY A 555 7.26 -3.00 10.08
CA GLY A 555 6.40 -3.52 9.03
C GLY A 555 6.66 -2.91 7.65
N GLY A 556 6.29 -3.67 6.61
CA GLY A 556 6.53 -3.34 5.21
C GLY A 556 7.19 -4.50 4.48
N VAL A 557 6.58 -4.95 3.39
CA VAL A 557 7.13 -6.03 2.56
C VAL A 557 6.96 -5.72 1.08
N LYS A 558 7.72 -6.43 0.25
CA LYS A 558 7.60 -6.36 -1.20
C LYS A 558 6.15 -6.61 -1.65
N GLY A 559 5.55 -5.63 -2.33
CA GLY A 559 4.17 -5.64 -2.80
C GLY A 559 3.18 -4.87 -1.90
N ILE A 560 3.56 -4.56 -0.66
CA ILE A 560 2.86 -3.64 0.24
C ILE A 560 3.93 -2.91 1.09
N ALA A 561 4.70 -2.04 0.45
CA ALA A 561 5.84 -1.38 1.08
C ALA A 561 5.43 -0.20 1.97
N ASP A 562 4.32 0.47 1.63
CA ASP A 562 3.77 1.59 2.39
C ASP A 562 2.25 1.70 2.16
N ALA A 563 1.59 2.66 2.80
CA ALA A 563 0.13 2.79 2.74
C ALA A 563 -0.41 3.10 1.34
N SER A 564 0.40 3.56 0.38
CA SER A 564 -0.01 3.76 -1.02
C SER A 564 -0.21 2.46 -1.79
N GLU A 565 0.22 1.33 -1.22
CA GLU A 565 0.19 0.02 -1.86
C GLU A 565 -0.88 -0.92 -1.28
N LEU A 566 -1.65 -0.46 -0.30
CA LEU A 566 -2.61 -1.29 0.44
C LEU A 566 -3.72 -1.89 -0.42
N ILE A 567 -4.08 -1.27 -1.55
CA ILE A 567 -5.00 -1.86 -2.53
C ILE A 567 -4.50 -3.19 -3.11
N ASN A 568 -3.18 -3.42 -3.14
CA ASN A 568 -2.60 -4.68 -3.62
C ASN A 568 -3.04 -5.87 -2.76
N PHE A 569 -3.27 -5.67 -1.46
CA PHE A 569 -3.84 -6.69 -0.58
C PHE A 569 -5.21 -7.15 -1.08
N THR A 570 -6.06 -6.21 -1.49
CA THR A 570 -7.39 -6.51 -2.05
C THR A 570 -7.30 -7.21 -3.38
N LEU A 571 -6.36 -6.79 -4.25
CA LEU A 571 -6.12 -7.47 -5.52
C LEU A 571 -5.75 -8.95 -5.29
N GLN A 572 -4.91 -9.26 -4.29
CA GLN A 572 -4.56 -10.64 -3.94
C GLN A 572 -5.76 -11.46 -3.45
N LEU A 573 -6.66 -10.86 -2.66
CA LEU A 573 -7.88 -11.51 -2.18
C LEU A 573 -8.88 -11.77 -3.33
N LEU A 574 -9.08 -10.79 -4.21
CA LEU A 574 -9.96 -10.93 -5.38
C LEU A 574 -9.45 -12.02 -6.34
N GLN A 575 -8.14 -12.08 -6.60
CA GLN A 575 -7.52 -13.13 -7.42
C GLN A 575 -7.73 -14.53 -6.84
N ARG A 576 -7.77 -14.64 -5.51
CA ARG A 576 -8.08 -15.88 -4.77
C ARG A 576 -9.57 -16.15 -4.61
N ARG A 577 -10.43 -15.33 -5.22
CA ARG A 577 -11.90 -15.46 -5.25
C ARG A 577 -12.56 -15.31 -3.89
N TYR A 578 -11.96 -14.57 -2.96
CA TYR A 578 -12.67 -14.12 -1.76
C TYR A 578 -13.88 -13.27 -2.15
N SER A 579 -15.00 -13.48 -1.47
CA SER A 579 -16.20 -12.68 -1.71
C SER A 579 -16.00 -11.24 -1.19
N GLU A 580 -16.71 -10.27 -1.75
CA GLU A 580 -16.66 -8.89 -1.25
C GLU A 580 -16.99 -8.79 0.25
N ARG A 581 -17.89 -9.66 0.74
CA ARG A 581 -18.26 -9.75 2.14
C ARG A 581 -17.12 -10.26 3.02
N ASP A 582 -16.34 -11.23 2.53
CA ASP A 582 -15.18 -11.73 3.27
C ASP A 582 -14.08 -10.67 3.31
N ILE A 583 -13.88 -9.97 2.20
CA ILE A 583 -12.92 -8.86 2.10
C ILE A 583 -13.32 -7.72 3.06
N GLU A 584 -14.60 -7.37 3.15
CA GLU A 584 -15.13 -6.38 4.11
C GLU A 584 -14.84 -6.78 5.57
N LYS A 585 -14.99 -8.06 5.90
CA LYS A 585 -14.67 -8.58 7.24
C LYS A 585 -13.18 -8.43 7.55
N ILE A 586 -12.32 -8.88 6.64
CA ILE A 586 -10.85 -8.82 6.77
C ILE A 586 -10.38 -7.37 6.92
N TRP A 587 -10.88 -6.45 6.09
CA TRP A 587 -10.43 -5.05 6.09
C TRP A 587 -10.79 -4.24 7.32
N GLY A 588 -11.67 -4.72 8.19
CA GLY A 588 -12.04 -3.96 9.37
C GLY A 588 -13.34 -4.41 10.01
N GLY A 589 -14.23 -5.07 9.28
CA GLY A 589 -15.51 -5.54 9.83
C GLY A 589 -15.34 -6.38 11.10
N ASN A 590 -14.33 -7.25 11.14
CA ASN A 590 -14.03 -8.08 12.32
C ASN A 590 -13.48 -7.27 13.50
N TRP A 591 -12.64 -6.27 13.23
CA TRP A 591 -12.11 -5.36 14.24
C TRP A 591 -13.23 -4.52 14.85
N LEU A 592 -14.07 -3.91 14.00
CA LEU A 592 -15.19 -3.06 14.41
C LEU A 592 -16.28 -3.83 15.15
N ARG A 593 -16.51 -5.11 14.82
CA ARG A 593 -17.40 -5.99 15.60
C ARG A 593 -16.96 -6.06 17.06
N ILE A 594 -15.67 -6.23 17.32
CA ILE A 594 -15.12 -6.32 18.68
C ILE A 594 -15.15 -4.96 19.34
N MET A 595 -14.70 -3.91 18.65
CA MET A 595 -14.72 -2.54 19.15
C MET A 595 -16.13 -2.12 19.58
N THR A 596 -17.15 -2.39 18.75
CA THR A 596 -18.57 -2.14 19.07
C THR A 596 -18.99 -2.89 20.33
N LYS A 597 -18.67 -4.19 20.42
CA LYS A 597 -19.05 -5.01 21.57
C LYS A 597 -18.39 -4.51 22.86
N VAL A 598 -17.10 -4.21 22.82
CA VAL A 598 -16.32 -3.74 23.96
C VAL A 598 -16.86 -2.38 24.45
N GLN A 599 -17.09 -1.43 23.54
CA GLN A 599 -17.59 -0.10 23.88
C GLN A 599 -19.05 -0.14 24.40
N SER A 600 -19.89 -1.06 23.89
CA SER A 600 -21.28 -1.20 24.36
C SER A 600 -21.41 -1.69 25.81
N LEU A 601 -20.34 -2.29 26.36
CA LEU A 601 -20.29 -2.84 27.72
C LEU A 601 -19.64 -1.87 28.72
N LYS A 602 -19.28 -0.65 28.28
CA LYS A 602 -18.73 0.41 29.13
C LYS A 602 -19.72 0.77 30.25
N GLN A 603 -19.22 0.93 31.47
CA GLN A 603 -20.01 1.18 32.69
C GLN A 603 -19.84 2.59 33.24
#